data_AF-L2GNX6-F1
#
_entry.id   AF-L2GNX6-F1
#
_cell.length_a   1.000
_cell.length_b   1.000
_cell.length_c   1.000
_cell.angle_alpha   90.00
_cell.angle_beta   90.00
_cell.angle_gamma   90.00
#
_symmetry.space_group_name_H-M   'P 1'
#
loop_
_entity.id
_entity.type
_entity.pdbx_description
1 polymer ?
#
loop_
_entity_poly.entity_id
_entity_poly.type
_entity_poly.pdbx_seq_one_letter_code
_entity_poly.pdbx_strand_id
1 'polypeptide(L)'
;MQHDGARLSKLKEIFKRAVQEIMKEEQAVKSLILSPTFRDSFFSETTMQMSPEDVGKLFQDIKARFTEVFKAKIRQTNLDYKLNNLDKDIKDGRMSYKDIKNGEYIEEILESNIVDKKEELVKFIEKEICECDQGIVKMQNEVAELKANLKLLEYENEECEREYQMLVTEIESIIHD
;
A
#
# COMPACT_ATOMS: atom_id res chain seq x y z
N MET A 1 -21.75 -18.85 -9.12
CA MET A 1 -22.19 -18.20 -7.86
C MET A 1 -21.46 -18.90 -6.72
N GLN A 2 -20.63 -18.19 -5.96
CA GLN A 2 -19.94 -18.78 -4.80
C GLN A 2 -21.00 -19.07 -3.74
N HIS A 3 -21.17 -20.34 -3.36
CA HIS A 3 -22.06 -20.71 -2.26
C HIS A 3 -21.47 -20.21 -0.94
N ASP A 4 -22.31 -19.65 -0.08
CA ASP A 4 -21.92 -19.29 1.28
C ASP A 4 -21.38 -20.54 2.00
N GLY A 5 -20.24 -20.40 2.67
CA GLY A 5 -19.69 -21.44 3.56
C GLY A 5 -20.61 -21.72 4.75
N ALA A 6 -20.36 -22.84 5.43
CA ALA A 6 -21.13 -23.28 6.58
C ALA A 6 -21.13 -22.22 7.70
N ARG A 7 -19.98 -21.59 7.97
CA ARG A 7 -19.86 -20.58 9.03
C ARG A 7 -20.56 -19.29 8.68
N LEU A 8 -20.41 -18.81 7.44
CA LEU A 8 -21.10 -17.60 6.98
C LEU A 8 -22.62 -17.79 6.98
N SER A 9 -23.09 -18.95 6.53
CA SER A 9 -24.51 -19.33 6.59
C SER A 9 -25.02 -19.32 8.03
N LYS A 10 -24.24 -19.90 8.95
CA LYS A 10 -24.62 -19.93 10.37
C LYS A 10 -24.69 -18.54 11.00
N LEU A 11 -23.75 -17.66 10.66
CA LEU A 11 -23.76 -16.27 11.13
C LEU A 11 -25.01 -15.52 10.63
N LYS A 12 -25.36 -15.67 9.35
CA LYS A 12 -26.59 -15.08 8.78
C LYS A 12 -27.85 -15.62 9.47
N GLU A 13 -27.90 -16.91 9.79
CA GLU A 13 -29.00 -17.51 10.56
C GLU A 13 -29.13 -16.92 11.96
N ILE A 14 -28.03 -16.83 12.71
CA ILE A 14 -28.02 -16.31 14.07
C ILE A 14 -28.48 -14.85 14.07
N PHE A 15 -27.96 -14.04 13.14
CA PHE A 15 -28.40 -12.65 12.97
C PHE A 15 -29.90 -12.56 12.68
N LYS A 16 -30.41 -13.37 11.74
CA LYS A 16 -31.83 -13.41 11.41
C LYS A 16 -32.68 -13.76 12.64
N ARG A 17 -32.26 -14.73 13.45
CA ARG A 17 -32.96 -15.10 14.69
C ARG A 17 -32.93 -13.97 15.71
N ALA A 18 -31.78 -13.33 15.92
CA ALA A 18 -31.67 -12.21 16.85
C ALA A 18 -32.59 -11.04 16.46
N VAL A 19 -32.64 -10.70 15.16
CA VAL A 19 -33.58 -9.69 14.65
C VAL A 19 -35.02 -10.13 14.88
N GLN A 20 -35.36 -11.39 14.62
CA GLN A 20 -36.72 -11.91 14.86
C GLN A 20 -37.13 -11.83 16.32
N GLU A 21 -36.24 -12.14 17.27
CA GLU A 21 -36.52 -12.00 18.70
C GLU A 21 -36.83 -10.54 19.06
N ILE A 22 -36.06 -9.58 18.55
CA ILE A 22 -36.34 -8.14 18.75
C ILE A 22 -37.72 -7.77 18.18
N MET A 23 -38.09 -8.32 17.02
CA MET A 23 -39.38 -8.02 16.40
C MET A 23 -40.57 -8.61 17.17
N LYS A 24 -40.39 -9.62 18.03
CA LYS A 24 -41.49 -10.16 18.85
C LYS A 24 -42.01 -9.15 19.87
N GLU A 25 -41.17 -8.22 20.29
CA GLU A 25 -41.52 -7.13 21.20
C GLU A 25 -42.45 -6.08 20.54
N GLU A 26 -42.66 -6.13 19.22
CA GLU A 26 -43.52 -5.18 18.49
C GLU A 26 -44.94 -5.14 19.09
N GLN A 27 -45.53 -6.29 19.41
CA GLN A 27 -46.88 -6.36 19.98
C GLN A 27 -46.93 -5.82 21.41
N ALA A 28 -45.90 -6.10 22.21
CA ALA A 28 -45.78 -5.55 23.56
C ALA A 28 -45.71 -4.01 23.50
N VAL A 29 -44.88 -3.45 22.62
CA VAL A 29 -44.74 -2.00 22.43
C VAL A 29 -46.02 -1.36 21.90
N LYS A 30 -46.72 -1.99 20.94
CA LYS A 30 -48.03 -1.52 20.46
C LYS A 30 -49.06 -1.47 21.58
N SER A 31 -49.10 -2.50 22.43
CA SER A 31 -50.04 -2.55 23.55
C SER A 31 -49.75 -1.49 24.63
N LEU A 32 -48.47 -1.16 24.83
CA LEU A 32 -48.05 -0.11 25.76
C LEU A 32 -48.49 1.28 25.27
N ILE A 33 -48.37 1.57 23.98
CA ILE A 33 -48.78 2.87 23.41
C ILE A 33 -50.29 3.10 23.50
N LEU A 34 -51.09 2.03 23.48
CA LEU A 34 -52.54 2.08 23.70
C LEU A 34 -52.92 2.15 25.20
N SER A 35 -51.96 1.96 26.12
CA SER A 35 -52.25 1.94 27.54
C SER A 35 -52.39 3.35 28.11
N PRO A 36 -53.48 3.66 28.84
CA PRO A 36 -53.66 4.97 29.49
C PRO A 36 -52.60 5.27 30.57
N THR A 37 -51.89 4.25 31.08
CA THR A 37 -50.80 4.39 32.06
C THR A 37 -49.43 4.67 31.43
N PHE A 38 -49.27 4.58 30.12
CA PHE A 38 -48.00 4.86 29.42
C PHE A 38 -47.63 6.37 29.40
N ARG A 39 -48.49 7.22 29.98
CA ARG A 39 -48.26 8.65 30.23
C ARG A 39 -47.27 8.90 31.37
N ASP A 40 -46.21 8.11 31.47
CA ASP A 40 -45.18 8.34 32.48
C ASP A 40 -44.04 9.19 31.92
N SER A 41 -43.41 9.96 32.82
CA SER A 41 -42.52 11.14 32.60
C SER A 41 -41.44 11.08 31.50
N PHE A 42 -41.19 9.93 30.88
CA PHE A 42 -40.15 9.76 29.86
C PHE A 42 -40.61 10.17 28.44
N PHE A 43 -41.91 10.14 28.18
CA PHE A 43 -42.50 10.44 26.88
C PHE A 43 -43.43 11.65 26.98
N SER A 44 -42.86 12.85 27.16
CA SER A 44 -43.60 14.11 27.14
C SER A 44 -43.97 14.52 25.72
N GLU A 45 -45.23 14.97 25.53
CA GLU A 45 -45.91 15.67 24.41
C GLU A 45 -45.64 15.26 22.95
N THR A 46 -44.42 14.87 22.55
CA THR A 46 -44.04 14.53 21.17
C THR A 46 -44.48 13.12 20.73
N THR A 47 -44.74 12.22 21.68
CA THR A 47 -45.30 10.87 21.43
C THR A 47 -46.81 10.86 21.20
N MET A 48 -47.50 12.00 21.29
CA MET A 48 -48.96 12.08 21.25
C MET A 48 -49.62 11.72 19.91
N GLN A 49 -48.88 11.28 18.89
CA GLN A 49 -49.44 11.00 17.56
C GLN A 49 -48.95 9.71 16.90
N MET A 50 -48.17 8.85 17.55
CA MET A 50 -47.82 7.57 16.93
C MET A 50 -48.99 6.59 17.00
N SER A 51 -49.53 6.25 15.83
CA SER A 51 -50.50 5.17 15.69
C SER A 51 -49.83 3.79 15.83
N PRO A 52 -50.57 2.72 16.18
CA PRO A 52 -50.05 1.35 16.14
C PRO A 52 -49.43 0.99 14.77
N GLU A 53 -49.94 1.56 13.68
CA GLU A 53 -49.39 1.42 12.34
C GLU A 53 -47.99 2.04 12.22
N ASP A 54 -47.75 3.20 12.85
CA ASP A 54 -46.45 3.87 12.83
C ASP A 54 -45.40 3.12 13.65
N VAL A 55 -45.80 2.43 14.70
CA VAL A 55 -44.93 1.48 15.45
C VAL A 55 -44.53 0.32 14.55
N GLY A 56 -45.48 -0.24 13.79
CA GLY A 56 -45.18 -1.30 12.82
C GLY A 56 -44.18 -0.85 11.76
N LYS A 57 -44.34 0.36 11.21
CA LYS A 57 -43.38 0.96 10.29
C LYS A 57 -42.00 1.14 10.93
N LEU A 58 -41.94 1.68 12.15
CA LEU A 58 -40.69 1.86 12.88
C LEU A 58 -39.93 0.54 13.07
N PHE A 59 -40.61 -0.54 13.44
CA PHE A 59 -39.98 -1.86 13.58
C PHE A 59 -39.47 -2.40 12.23
N GLN A 60 -40.21 -2.21 11.13
CA GLN A 60 -39.71 -2.56 9.80
C GLN A 60 -38.48 -1.74 9.40
N ASP A 61 -38.47 -0.43 9.69
CA ASP A 61 -37.33 0.45 9.41
C ASP A 61 -36.10 0.06 10.22
N ILE A 62 -36.27 -0.26 11.51
CA ILE A 62 -35.21 -0.77 12.38
C ILE A 62 -34.64 -2.08 11.81
N LYS A 63 -35.50 -3.02 11.42
CA LYS A 63 -35.08 -4.30 10.79
C LYS A 63 -34.30 -4.08 9.50
N ALA A 64 -34.77 -3.16 8.65
CA ALA A 64 -34.09 -2.80 7.41
C ALA A 64 -32.69 -2.25 7.71
N ARG A 65 -32.59 -1.26 8.61
CA ARG A 65 -31.31 -0.65 9.02
C ARG A 65 -30.35 -1.67 9.63
N PHE A 66 -30.81 -2.55 10.52
CA PHE A 66 -29.96 -3.62 11.06
C PHE A 66 -29.42 -4.51 9.95
N THR A 67 -30.27 -4.88 8.99
CA THR A 67 -29.87 -5.74 7.86
C THR A 67 -28.84 -5.03 6.97
N GLU A 68 -29.01 -3.74 6.71
CA GLU A 68 -28.07 -2.95 5.94
C GLU A 68 -26.72 -2.80 6.64
N VAL A 69 -26.73 -2.43 7.92
CA VAL A 69 -25.50 -2.31 8.74
C VAL A 69 -24.76 -3.64 8.79
N PHE A 70 -25.47 -4.75 8.96
CA PHE A 70 -24.88 -6.09 8.95
C PHE A 70 -24.24 -6.43 7.60
N LYS A 71 -24.95 -6.20 6.49
CA LYS A 71 -24.39 -6.41 5.14
C LYS A 71 -23.18 -5.52 4.87
N ALA A 72 -23.25 -4.25 5.26
CA ALA A 72 -22.15 -3.30 5.14
C ALA A 72 -20.94 -3.76 5.94
N LYS A 73 -21.14 -4.27 7.16
CA LYS A 73 -20.04 -4.76 8.00
C LYS A 73 -19.39 -6.02 7.44
N ILE A 74 -20.18 -6.96 6.90
CA ILE A 74 -19.65 -8.15 6.22
C ILE A 74 -18.74 -7.72 5.06
N ARG A 75 -19.22 -6.80 4.20
CA ARG A 75 -18.46 -6.30 3.04
C ARG A 75 -17.21 -5.53 3.46
N GLN A 76 -17.33 -4.60 4.41
CA GLN A 76 -16.21 -3.79 4.88
C GLN A 76 -15.05 -4.65 5.41
N THR A 77 -15.37 -5.76 6.05
CA THR A 77 -14.37 -6.62 6.69
C THR A 77 -13.93 -7.81 5.83
N ASN A 78 -14.50 -7.95 4.61
CA ASN A 78 -14.38 -9.12 3.74
C ASN A 78 -14.60 -10.44 4.51
N LEU A 79 -15.61 -10.42 5.39
CA LEU A 79 -15.85 -11.53 6.32
C LEU A 79 -16.36 -12.78 5.60
N ASP A 80 -17.08 -12.58 4.50
CA ASP A 80 -17.51 -13.64 3.60
C ASP A 80 -16.33 -14.42 3.05
N TYR A 81 -15.34 -13.73 2.49
CA TYR A 81 -14.12 -14.34 1.98
C TYR A 81 -13.35 -15.07 3.09
N LYS A 82 -13.15 -14.43 4.24
CA LYS A 82 -12.40 -15.00 5.38
C LYS A 82 -13.04 -16.26 5.95
N LEU A 83 -14.36 -16.25 6.16
CA LEU A 83 -15.07 -17.42 6.71
C LEU A 83 -15.12 -18.56 5.69
N ASN A 84 -15.31 -18.26 4.40
CA ASN A 84 -15.32 -19.28 3.35
C ASN A 84 -13.93 -19.91 3.17
N ASN A 85 -12.86 -19.11 3.25
CA ASN A 85 -11.50 -19.63 3.23
C ASN A 85 -11.20 -20.50 4.45
N LEU A 86 -11.62 -20.07 5.65
CA LEU A 86 -11.45 -20.87 6.86
C LEU A 86 -12.22 -22.21 6.76
N ASP A 87 -13.44 -22.18 6.23
CA ASP A 87 -14.21 -23.41 5.95
C ASP A 87 -13.46 -24.33 4.98
N LYS A 88 -12.85 -23.76 3.95
CA LYS A 88 -12.03 -24.50 2.98
C LYS A 88 -10.77 -25.07 3.62
N ASP A 89 -10.01 -24.28 4.37
CA ASP A 89 -8.78 -24.72 5.02
C ASP A 89 -9.04 -25.86 6.01
N ILE A 90 -10.15 -25.79 6.76
CA ILE A 90 -10.56 -26.86 7.69
C ILE A 90 -11.01 -28.10 6.93
N LYS A 91 -11.80 -27.95 5.86
CA LYS A 91 -12.26 -29.07 5.03
C LYS A 91 -11.09 -29.77 4.35
N ASP A 92 -10.11 -29.01 3.88
CA ASP A 92 -8.91 -29.51 3.20
C ASP A 92 -7.88 -30.07 4.21
N GLY A 93 -8.20 -30.08 5.52
CA GLY A 93 -7.29 -30.56 6.56
C GLY A 93 -6.01 -29.73 6.67
N ARG A 94 -6.00 -28.50 6.13
CA ARG A 94 -4.91 -27.55 6.29
C ARG A 94 -4.93 -27.03 7.72
N MET A 95 -4.41 -27.83 8.63
CA MET A 95 -3.84 -27.29 9.85
C MET A 95 -2.56 -26.59 9.44
N SER A 96 -2.58 -25.26 9.36
CA SER A 96 -1.34 -24.49 9.37
C SER A 96 -0.67 -24.75 10.73
N TYR A 97 0.14 -25.79 10.80
CA TYR A 97 1.03 -26.07 11.94
C TYR A 97 2.15 -25.02 12.05
N LYS A 98 2.25 -24.09 11.10
CA LYS A 98 3.14 -22.94 11.21
C LYS A 98 2.52 -21.96 12.21
N ASP A 99 2.77 -22.27 13.48
CA ASP A 99 2.47 -21.44 14.64
C ASP A 99 3.09 -20.05 14.42
N ILE A 100 2.37 -18.99 14.81
CA ILE A 100 2.89 -17.61 14.83
C ILE A 100 4.08 -17.44 15.79
N LYS A 101 4.44 -18.50 16.52
CA LYS A 101 5.65 -18.62 17.34
C LYS A 101 6.78 -19.40 16.65
N ASN A 102 6.55 -19.97 15.47
CA ASN A 102 7.59 -20.68 14.72
C ASN A 102 8.54 -19.65 14.10
N GLY A 103 9.80 -19.65 14.56
CA GLY A 103 10.83 -18.73 14.11
C GLY A 103 11.07 -18.75 12.60
N GLU A 104 11.13 -19.93 11.98
CA GLU A 104 11.34 -20.07 10.53
C GLU A 104 10.19 -19.45 9.71
N TYR A 105 8.94 -19.57 10.20
CA TYR A 105 7.79 -18.97 9.54
C TYR A 105 7.75 -17.44 9.68
N ILE A 106 8.15 -16.93 10.85
CA ILE A 106 8.27 -15.48 11.08
C ILE A 106 9.38 -14.92 10.19
N GLU A 107 10.51 -15.62 10.10
CA GLU A 107 11.66 -15.27 9.26
C GLU A 107 11.24 -15.26 7.78
N GLU A 108 10.55 -16.30 7.29
CA GLU A 108 10.01 -16.38 5.92
C GLU A 108 9.09 -15.17 5.59
N ILE A 109 8.20 -14.79 6.50
CA ILE A 109 7.30 -13.63 6.29
C ILE A 109 8.09 -12.31 6.29
N LEU A 110 9.06 -12.16 7.20
CA LEU A 110 9.89 -10.96 7.27
C LEU A 110 10.77 -10.84 6.03
N GLU A 111 11.40 -11.93 5.60
CA GLU A 111 12.18 -11.98 4.36
C GLU A 111 11.31 -11.65 3.16
N SER A 112 10.12 -12.24 3.03
CA SER A 112 9.18 -11.90 1.94
C SER A 112 8.81 -10.41 1.89
N ASN A 113 8.75 -9.71 3.03
CA ASN A 113 8.46 -8.27 3.07
C ASN A 113 9.68 -7.39 2.78
N ILE A 114 10.89 -7.93 2.89
CA ILE A 114 12.15 -7.19 2.76
C ILE A 114 12.81 -7.45 1.39
N VAL A 115 12.52 -8.60 0.76
CA VAL A 115 13.12 -9.01 -0.53
C VAL A 115 12.93 -7.96 -1.62
N ASP A 116 11.71 -7.44 -1.82
CA ASP A 116 11.46 -6.44 -2.88
C ASP A 116 12.29 -5.17 -2.67
N LYS A 117 12.40 -4.70 -1.42
CA LYS A 117 13.22 -3.52 -1.06
C LYS A 117 14.72 -3.78 -1.25
N LYS A 118 15.18 -5.00 -0.95
CA LYS A 118 16.57 -5.41 -1.23
C LYS A 118 16.83 -5.45 -2.73
N GLU A 119 15.89 -5.96 -3.52
CA GLU A 119 16.00 -6.00 -4.98
C GLU A 119 16.06 -4.58 -5.57
N GLU A 120 15.21 -3.67 -5.10
CA GLU A 120 15.26 -2.25 -5.49
C GLU A 120 16.60 -1.59 -5.12
N LEU A 121 17.11 -1.85 -3.92
CA LEU A 121 18.39 -1.31 -3.47
C LEU A 121 19.56 -1.86 -4.31
N VAL A 122 19.54 -3.14 -4.66
CA VAL A 122 20.56 -3.76 -5.53
C VAL A 122 20.53 -3.11 -6.91
N LYS A 123 19.34 -2.97 -7.52
CA LYS A 123 19.21 -2.29 -8.83
C LYS A 123 19.70 -0.84 -8.79
N PHE A 124 19.45 -0.13 -7.69
CA PHE A 124 19.97 1.22 -7.49
C PHE A 124 21.50 1.23 -7.45
N ILE A 125 22.10 0.35 -6.64
CA ILE A 125 23.57 0.25 -6.53
C ILE A 125 24.20 -0.10 -7.89
N GLU A 126 23.63 -1.07 -8.61
CA GLU A 126 24.11 -1.46 -9.94
C GLU A 126 24.06 -0.31 -10.95
N LYS A 127 23.00 0.51 -10.89
CA LYS A 127 22.87 1.72 -11.73
C LYS A 127 23.96 2.75 -11.41
N GLU A 128 24.18 3.05 -10.13
CA GLU A 128 25.21 4.01 -9.71
C GLU A 128 26.63 3.55 -10.08
N ILE A 129 26.91 2.24 -9.96
CA ILE A 129 28.18 1.65 -10.41
C ILE A 129 28.37 1.88 -11.91
N CYS A 130 27.34 1.58 -12.72
CA CYS A 130 27.39 1.76 -14.17
C CYS A 130 27.62 3.23 -14.57
N GLU A 131 26.96 4.18 -13.91
CA GLU A 131 27.15 5.61 -14.15
C GLU A 131 28.57 6.06 -13.77
N CYS A 132 29.10 5.56 -12.65
CA CYS A 132 30.48 5.83 -12.23
C CYS A 132 31.49 5.29 -13.25
N ASP A 133 31.31 4.05 -13.73
CA ASP A 133 32.19 3.44 -14.74
C ASP A 133 32.18 4.24 -16.06
N GLN A 134 31.01 4.68 -16.51
CA GLN A 134 30.90 5.55 -17.68
C GLN A 134 31.62 6.89 -17.47
N GLY A 135 31.50 7.47 -16.27
CA GLY A 135 32.23 8.67 -15.87
C GLY A 135 33.75 8.49 -15.92
N ILE A 136 34.25 7.36 -15.40
CA ILE A 136 35.68 7.02 -15.44
C ILE A 136 36.18 6.94 -16.89
N VAL A 137 35.46 6.23 -17.76
CA VAL A 137 35.83 6.11 -19.19
C VAL A 137 35.87 7.48 -19.86
N LYS A 138 34.88 8.34 -19.58
CA LYS A 138 34.84 9.69 -20.14
C LYS A 138 36.06 10.52 -19.69
N MET A 139 36.36 10.53 -18.39
CA MET A 139 37.53 11.26 -17.87
C MET A 139 38.85 10.70 -18.41
N GLN A 140 38.97 9.39 -18.59
CA GLN A 140 40.16 8.78 -19.19
C GLN A 140 40.37 9.26 -20.63
N ASN A 141 39.30 9.37 -21.42
CA ASN A 141 39.37 9.90 -22.78
C ASN A 141 39.77 11.39 -22.79
N GLU A 142 39.18 12.22 -21.92
CA GLU A 142 39.54 13.64 -21.80
C GLU A 142 41.02 13.82 -21.41
N VAL A 143 41.52 13.00 -20.47
CA VAL A 143 42.94 13.01 -20.09
C VAL A 143 43.84 12.59 -21.26
N ALA A 144 43.44 11.60 -22.05
CA ALA A 144 44.20 11.17 -23.22
C ALA A 144 44.27 12.27 -24.29
N GLU A 145 43.16 12.95 -24.55
CA GLU A 145 43.09 14.07 -25.49
C GLU A 145 43.95 15.25 -25.03
N LEU A 146 43.83 15.66 -23.77
CA LEU A 146 44.65 16.73 -23.20
C LEU A 146 46.14 16.39 -23.25
N LYS A 147 46.52 15.14 -23.00
CA LYS A 147 47.92 14.69 -23.14
C LYS A 147 48.42 14.77 -24.59
N ALA A 148 47.56 14.45 -25.57
CA ALA A 148 47.93 14.57 -26.98
C ALA A 148 48.11 16.03 -27.39
N ASN A 149 47.20 16.91 -26.97
CA ASN A 149 47.28 18.35 -27.24
C ASN A 149 48.51 18.99 -26.59
N LEU A 150 48.83 18.59 -25.35
CA LEU A 150 50.02 19.07 -24.65
C LEU A 150 51.30 18.71 -25.41
N LYS A 151 51.42 17.47 -25.89
CA LYS A 151 52.56 17.06 -26.73
C LYS A 151 52.66 17.84 -28.04
N LEU A 152 51.53 18.15 -28.67
CA LEU A 152 51.51 18.96 -29.89
C LEU A 152 52.05 20.36 -29.61
N LEU A 153 51.56 21.00 -28.54
CA LEU A 153 52.01 22.32 -28.12
C LEU A 153 53.49 22.35 -27.73
N GLU A 154 53.98 21.30 -27.05
CA GLU A 154 55.41 21.16 -26.74
C GLU A 154 56.24 21.14 -28.04
N TYR A 155 55.82 20.37 -29.04
CA TYR A 155 56.50 20.31 -30.33
C TYR A 155 56.46 21.66 -31.08
N GLU A 156 55.30 22.32 -31.14
CA GLU A 156 55.16 23.65 -31.77
C GLU A 156 56.06 24.69 -31.10
N ASN A 157 56.15 24.64 -29.77
CA ASN A 157 56.97 25.56 -29.01
C ASN A 157 58.48 25.31 -29.24
N GLU A 158 58.90 24.05 -29.35
CA GLU A 158 60.28 23.69 -29.71
C GLU A 158 60.67 24.14 -31.12
N GLU A 159 59.75 24.06 -32.10
CA GLU A 159 59.98 24.59 -33.45
C GLU A 159 60.10 26.11 -33.43
N CYS A 160 59.18 26.81 -32.74
CA CYS A 160 59.24 28.27 -32.60
C CYS A 160 60.53 28.74 -31.91
N GLU A 161 60.99 28.03 -30.87
CA GLU A 161 62.23 28.35 -30.18
C GLU A 161 63.45 28.16 -31.09
N ARG A 162 63.46 27.12 -31.93
CA ARG A 162 64.49 26.92 -32.96
C ARG A 162 64.49 28.05 -33.99
N GLU A 163 63.32 28.41 -34.52
CA GLU A 163 63.19 29.52 -35.48
C GLU A 163 63.68 30.84 -34.87
N TYR A 164 63.33 31.11 -33.61
CA TYR A 164 63.78 32.29 -32.89
C TYR A 164 65.30 32.32 -32.71
N GLN A 165 65.91 31.19 -32.31
CA GLN A 165 67.37 31.07 -32.18
C GLN A 165 68.09 31.29 -33.52
N MET A 166 67.56 30.76 -34.63
CA MET A 166 68.12 31.01 -35.96
C MET A 166 68.09 32.50 -36.32
N LEU A 167 66.97 33.17 -36.09
CA LEU A 167 66.82 34.60 -36.37
C LEU A 167 67.76 35.47 -35.52
N VAL A 168 67.91 35.13 -34.23
CA VAL A 168 68.87 35.80 -33.34
C VAL A 168 70.30 35.65 -33.88
N THR A 169 70.68 34.43 -34.27
CA THR A 169 72.02 34.15 -34.82
C THR A 169 72.27 34.93 -36.12
N GLU A 170 71.26 35.02 -36.99
CA GLU A 170 71.33 35.80 -38.24
C GLU A 170 71.54 37.29 -37.95
N ILE A 171 70.78 37.87 -37.03
CA ILE A 171 70.93 39.28 -36.63
C ILE A 171 72.31 39.54 -36.01
N GLU A 172 72.78 38.64 -35.13
CA GLU A 172 74.10 38.76 -34.52
C GLU A 172 75.23 38.75 -35.57
N SER A 173 75.10 37.91 -36.61
CA SER A 173 76.06 37.88 -37.73
C SER A 173 76.07 39.18 -38.54
N ILE A 174 74.90 39.78 -38.80
CA ILE A 174 74.79 41.08 -39.49
C ILE A 174 75.42 42.22 -38.69
N ILE A 175 75.36 42.17 -37.36
CA ILE A 175 75.93 43.21 -36.50
C ILE A 175 77.46 43.12 -36.43
N HIS A 176 78.04 41.94 -36.66
CA HIS A 176 79.49 41.69 -36.51
C HIS A 176 80.27 41.73 -37.84
N ASP A 177 79.59 41.80 -38.99
CA ASP A 177 80.15 42.12 -40.31
C ASP A 177 80.15 43.64 -40.59
#